data_AF-A0A6L3A0W1-F1
#
_entry.id   AF-A0A6L3A0W1-F1
#
_cell.length_a   1.000
_cell.length_b   1.000
_cell.length_c   1.000
_cell.angle_alpha   90.00
_cell.angle_beta   90.00
_cell.angle_gamma   90.00
#
_symmetry.space_group_name_H-M   'P 1'
#
loop_
_entity.id
_entity.type
_entity.pdbx_description
1 polymer ?
#
loop_
_entity_poly.entity_id
_entity_poly.type
_entity_poly.pdbx_seq_one_letter_code
_entity_poly.pdbx_strand_id
1 'polypeptide(L)' 'MRAGNVGYFKTYRPLMDYPMFRKKGWPIGSGVTESTVKQFNKRVKGTEQFWSLPGVESILALRALWLSQDGRWGGY' A
#
# COMPACT_ATOMS: atom_id res chain seq x y z
N MET A 1 -26.58 -16.70 7.08
CA MET A 1 -25.27 -16.05 7.34
C MET A 1 -24.18 -17.09 7.20
N ARG A 2 -23.26 -16.96 6.23
CA ARG A 2 -22.27 -18.00 5.91
C ARG A 2 -21.18 -18.08 6.98
N ALA A 3 -20.83 -19.29 7.39
CA ALA A 3 -19.86 -19.65 8.43
C ALA A 3 -18.38 -19.25 8.19
N GLY A 4 -18.08 -18.40 7.18
CA GLY A 4 -16.72 -17.98 6.84
C GLY A 4 -16.14 -16.89 7.76
N ASN A 5 -16.98 -16.13 8.46
CA ASN A 5 -16.53 -14.97 9.24
C ASN A 5 -15.87 -15.37 10.58
N VAL A 6 -16.29 -16.49 11.19
CA VAL A 6 -15.75 -16.92 12.49
C VAL A 6 -14.28 -17.35 12.38
N GLY A 7 -13.91 -18.00 11.26
CA GLY A 7 -12.52 -18.36 10.97
C GLY A 7 -11.63 -17.12 10.80
N TYR A 8 -12.12 -16.13 10.05
CA TYR A 8 -11.41 -14.86 9.82
C TYR A 8 -11.03 -14.17 11.14
N PHE A 9 -11.99 -13.95 12.04
CA PHE A 9 -11.71 -13.30 13.32
C PHE A 9 -10.79 -14.11 14.24
N LYS A 10 -10.78 -15.45 14.14
CA LYS A 10 -9.85 -16.29 14.89
C LYS A 10 -8.42 -16.16 14.35
N THR A 11 -8.24 -16.26 13.04
CA THR A 11 -6.92 -16.19 12.38
C THR A 11 -6.28 -14.82 12.56
N TYR A 12 -7.05 -13.74 12.42
CA TYR A 12 -6.54 -12.38 12.48
C TYR A 12 -6.63 -11.74 13.88
N ARG A 13 -7.00 -12.49 14.92
CA ARG A 13 -7.09 -11.99 16.31
C ARG A 13 -5.82 -11.29 16.81
N PRO A 14 -4.60 -11.78 16.52
CA PRO A 14 -3.37 -11.08 16.90
C PRO A 14 -3.20 -9.71 16.21
N LEU A 15 -3.79 -9.52 15.02
CA LEU A 15 -3.74 -8.28 14.26
C LEU A 15 -4.89 -7.31 14.62
N MET A 16 -5.72 -7.66 15.61
CA MET A 16 -6.84 -6.83 16.07
C MET A 16 -6.57 -6.16 17.42
N ASP A 17 -5.33 -6.12 17.90
CA ASP A 17 -4.93 -5.35 19.09
C ASP A 17 -4.84 -3.84 18.78
N TYR A 18 -5.99 -3.27 18.40
CA TYR A 18 -6.13 -1.85 18.11
C TYR A 18 -5.72 -0.93 19.26
N PRO A 19 -5.99 -1.24 20.55
CA PRO A 19 -5.50 -0.42 21.66
C PRO A 19 -3.98 -0.30 21.68
N MET A 20 -3.25 -1.40 21.51
CA MET A 20 -1.79 -1.40 21.50
C MET A 20 -1.25 -0.63 20.29
N PHE A 21 -1.81 -0.84 19.10
CA PHE A 21 -1.41 -0.12 17.89
C PHE A 21 -1.65 1.39 18.00
N ARG A 22 -2.78 1.81 18.57
CA ARG A 22 -3.05 3.23 18.83
C ARG A 22 -2.04 3.82 19.82
N LYS A 23 -1.71 3.11 20.90
CA LYS A 23 -0.70 3.56 21.87
C LYS A 23 0.69 3.72 21.24
N LYS A 24 1.04 2.87 20.26
CA LYS A 24 2.29 2.95 19.49
C LYS A 24 2.25 3.96 18.34
N GLY A 25 1.11 4.61 18.08
CA GLY A 25 0.93 5.50 16.93
C GLY A 25 0.96 4.78 15.58
N TRP A 26 0.73 3.46 15.56
CA TRP A 26 0.76 2.67 14.33
C TRP A 26 -0.54 2.84 13.54
N PRO A 27 -0.47 2.81 12.19
CA PRO A 27 -1.66 2.86 11.36
C PRO A 27 -2.55 1.64 11.64
N ILE A 28 -3.78 1.92 12.09
CA ILE A 28 -4.78 0.90 12.44
C ILE A 28 -5.69 0.51 11.27
N GLY A 29 -5.54 1.18 10.13
CA GLY A 29 -6.36 0.97 8.94
C GLY A 29 -5.52 0.97 7.67
N SER A 30 -6.07 0.36 6.62
CA SER A 30 -5.46 0.25 5.29
C SER A 30 -5.53 1.55 4.48
N GLY A 31 -6.16 2.62 4.97
CA GLY A 31 -6.42 3.84 4.20
C GLY A 31 -5.17 4.49 3.60
N VAL A 32 -4.06 4.51 4.35
CA VAL A 32 -2.77 5.02 3.85
C VAL A 32 -2.27 4.12 2.71
N THR A 33 -2.28 2.81 2.90
CA THR A 33 -1.87 1.82 1.88
C THR A 33 -2.76 1.89 0.63
N GLU A 34 -4.07 1.96 0.79
CA GLU A 34 -5.04 2.07 -0.31
C GLU A 34 -4.89 3.38 -1.08
N SER A 35 -4.68 4.49 -0.38
CA SER A 35 -4.39 5.79 -0.99
C SER A 35 -3.10 5.74 -1.82
N THR A 36 -2.05 5.13 -1.27
CA THR A 36 -0.79 4.90 -1.99
C THR A 36 -1.02 4.07 -3.24
N VAL A 37 -1.69 2.92 -3.15
CA VAL A 37 -2.00 2.08 -4.33
C VAL A 37 -2.77 2.87 -5.39
N LYS A 38 -3.73 3.72 -5.00
CA LYS A 38 -4.42 4.62 -5.94
C LYS A 38 -3.48 5.61 -6.60
N GLN A 39 -2.55 6.21 -5.86
CA GLN A 39 -1.54 7.15 -6.38
C GLN A 39 -0.58 6.51 -7.40
N PHE A 40 -0.21 5.25 -7.21
CA PHE A 40 0.59 4.47 -8.14
C PHE A 40 -0.20 4.09 -9.40
N ASN A 41 -1.44 3.63 -9.22
CA ASN A 41 -2.30 3.21 -10.32
C ASN A 41 -2.54 4.33 -11.35
N LYS A 42 -2.52 5.60 -10.94
CA LYS A 42 -2.59 6.75 -11.86
C LYS A 42 -1.54 6.73 -12.98
N ARG A 43 -0.39 6.06 -12.76
CA ARG A 43 0.71 6.02 -13.73
C ARG A 43 0.89 4.66 -14.39
N VAL A 44 0.49 3.58 -13.71
CA VAL A 44 0.75 2.19 -14.12
C VAL A 44 -0.47 1.51 -14.74
N LYS A 45 -1.68 2.00 -14.46
CA LYS A 45 -2.92 1.54 -15.09
C LYS A 45 -3.47 2.62 -16.03
N GLY A 46 -3.89 2.20 -17.21
CA GLY A 46 -4.49 3.08 -18.22
C GLY A 46 -4.46 2.43 -19.60
N THR A 47 -5.16 3.05 -20.56
CA THR A 47 -5.00 2.73 -21.97
C THR A 47 -3.57 3.03 -22.40
N GLU A 48 -3.04 2.24 -23.33
CA GLU A 48 -1.70 2.43 -23.92
C GLU A 48 -0.52 2.26 -22.94
N GLN A 49 -0.77 1.71 -21.75
CA GLN A 49 0.27 1.39 -20.77
C GLN A 49 0.60 -0.11 -20.82
N PHE A 50 1.53 -0.45 -21.71
CA PHE A 50 2.05 -1.81 -21.84
C PHE A 50 3.43 -1.89 -21.21
N TRP A 51 3.60 -2.81 -20.26
CA TRP A 51 4.84 -2.95 -19.51
C TRP A 51 5.40 -4.36 -19.63
N SER A 52 6.70 -4.47 -19.84
CA SER A 52 7.45 -5.67 -19.44
C SER A 52 7.65 -5.67 -17.92
N LEU A 53 7.95 -6.83 -17.33
CA LEU A 53 8.19 -6.92 -15.88
C LEU A 53 9.31 -5.97 -15.40
N PRO A 54 10.48 -5.88 -16.07
CA PRO A 54 11.49 -4.89 -15.68
C PRO A 54 11.04 -3.44 -15.89
N GLY A 55 10.21 -3.19 -16.92
CA GLY A 55 9.68 -1.87 -17.22
C GLY A 55 8.70 -1.37 -16.17
N VAL A 56 7.78 -2.22 -15.72
CA VAL A 56 6.82 -1.84 -14.67
C VAL A 56 7.53 -1.58 -13.34
N GLU A 57 8.53 -2.40 -12.99
CA GLU A 57 9.32 -2.21 -11.77
C GLU A 57 10.04 -0.86 -11.77
N SER A 58 10.69 -0.52 -12.88
CA SER A 58 11.37 0.77 -13.04
C SER A 58 10.41 1.96 -12.91
N ILE A 59 9.22 1.88 -13.53
CA ILE A 59 8.20 2.93 -13.42
C ILE A 59 7.62 3.03 -12.01
N LEU A 60 7.42 1.90 -11.33
CA LEU A 60 7.00 1.88 -9.93
C LEU A 60 8.05 2.56 -9.05
N ALA A 61 9.34 2.26 -9.22
CA ALA A 61 10.41 2.91 -8.48
C ALA A 61 10.43 4.43 -8.68
N LEU A 62 10.36 4.89 -9.94
CA LEU A 62 10.29 6.32 -10.26
C LEU A 62 9.04 6.98 -9.65
N ARG A 63 7.89 6.32 -9.72
CA ARG A 63 6.64 6.83 -9.14
C ARG A 63 6.72 6.90 -7.62
N ALA A 64 7.33 5.91 -6.97
CA ALA A 64 7.57 5.90 -5.53
C ALA A 64 8.44 7.09 -5.13
N LEU A 65 9.56 7.30 -5.83
CA LEU A 65 10.48 8.40 -5.57
C LEU A 65 9.81 9.76 -5.72
N TRP A 66 9.00 9.94 -6.77
CA TRP A 66 8.23 11.17 -7.00
C TRP A 66 7.17 11.43 -5.91
N LEU A 67 6.53 10.38 -5.38
CA LEU A 67 5.49 10.51 -4.35
C LEU A 67 6.05 10.74 -2.95
N SER A 68 7.26 10.23 -2.65
CA SER A 68 7.87 10.36 -1.33
C SER A 68 8.18 11.81 -0.96
N GLN A 69 8.58 12.65 -1.93
CA GLN A 69 8.86 14.09 -1.75
C GLN A 69 9.72 14.44 -0.51
N ASP A 70 10.57 13.50 -0.09
CA ASP A 70 11.31 13.53 1.17
C ASP A 70 12.79 13.96 0.95
N GLY A 71 13.05 14.67 -0.15
CA GLY A 71 14.36 15.20 -0.50
C GLY A 71 15.35 14.16 -1.03
N ARG A 72 15.00 12.86 -1.05
CA ARG A 72 15.86 11.78 -1.57
C ARG A 72 16.20 11.93 -3.05
N TRP A 73 15.41 12.71 -3.78
CA TRP A 73 15.71 13.11 -5.16
C TRP A 73 16.96 13.99 -5.28
N GLY A 74 17.25 14.84 -4.28
CA GLY A 74 18.35 15.81 -4.35
C GLY A 74 19.75 15.22 -4.17
N GLY A 75 19.87 13.91 -3.89
CA GLY A 75 21.14 13.21 -3.72
C GLY A 75 21.59 12.37 -4.92
N TYR A 76 20.83 12.39 -6.02
CA TYR A 76 21.16 11.77 -7.31
C TYR A 76 21.40 12.86 -8.36
#